data_AF-B1G473-F1
#
_entry.id   AF-B1G473-F1
#
_cell.length_a   1.000
_cell.length_b   1.000
_cell.length_c   1.000
_cell.angle_alpha   90.00
_cell.angle_beta   90.00
_cell.angle_gamma   90.00
#
_symmetry.space_group_name_H-M   'P 1'
#
loop_
_entity.id
_entity.type
_entity.pdbx_description
1 polymer ?
#
loop_
_entity_poly.entity_id
_entity_poly.type
_entity_poly.pdbx_seq_one_letter_code
_entity_poly.pdbx_strand_id
1 'polypeptide(L)' 'MRDDKQGNAILDQWHAARAAHKVAPPSQKDAAFADVLNGEAAAIEHFGMGKHMEAYKDRFGDYPYAV' A
#
# COMPACT_ATOMS: atom_id res chain seq x y z
N MET A 1 8.33 -17.24 -4.45
CA MET A 1 9.01 -15.93 -4.37
C MET A 1 8.94 -15.39 -2.94
N ARG A 2 9.51 -16.10 -1.95
CA ARG A 2 9.46 -15.69 -0.52
C ARG A 2 10.58 -14.71 -0.12
N ASP A 3 11.49 -14.38 -1.04
CA ASP A 3 12.76 -13.71 -0.74
C ASP A 3 12.84 -12.24 -1.19
N ASP A 4 11.78 -11.67 -1.77
CA ASP A 4 11.79 -10.26 -2.16
C ASP A 4 11.55 -9.34 -0.95
N LYS A 5 12.60 -9.22 -0.11
CA LYS A 5 12.57 -8.39 1.10
C LYS A 5 12.26 -6.92 0.80
N GLN A 6 12.72 -6.42 -0.34
CA GLN A 6 12.45 -5.06 -0.78
C GLN A 6 10.98 -4.89 -1.15
N GLY A 7 10.44 -5.77 -1.99
CA GLY A 7 9.04 -5.76 -2.35
C GLY A 7 8.12 -5.90 -1.12
N ASN A 8 8.46 -6.78 -0.20
CA ASN A 8 7.73 -6.95 1.05
C ASN A 8 7.72 -5.67 1.91
N ALA A 9 8.86 -4.97 2.01
CA ALA A 9 8.94 -3.71 2.74
C ALA A 9 8.09 -2.61 2.07
N ILE A 10 8.09 -2.54 0.73
CA ILE A 10 7.24 -1.61 -0.03
C ILE A 10 5.75 -1.89 0.24
N LEU A 11 5.36 -3.16 0.20
CA LEU A 11 3.98 -3.56 0.49
C LEU A 11 3.58 -3.27 1.94
N ASP A 12 4.48 -3.49 2.91
CA ASP A 12 4.25 -3.18 4.33
C ASP A 12 4.06 -1.67 4.55
N GLN A 13 4.88 -0.84 3.90
CA GLN A 13 4.78 0.62 3.97
C GLN A 13 3.46 1.12 3.36
N TRP A 14 3.10 0.61 2.17
CA TRP A 14 1.84 0.96 1.53
C TRP A 14 0.62 0.53 2.38
N HIS A 15 0.68 -0.66 2.99
CA HIS A 15 -0.36 -1.14 3.89
C HIS A 15 -0.50 -0.27 5.14
N ALA A 16 0.62 0.11 5.77
CA ALA A 16 0.62 1.00 6.93
C ALA A 16 0.03 2.38 6.58
N ALA A 17 0.38 2.95 5.42
CA ALA A 17 -0.20 4.20 4.95
C ALA A 17 -1.73 4.10 4.76
N ARG A 18 -2.23 3.00 4.20
CA ARG A 18 -3.67 2.76 4.06
C ARG A 18 -4.38 2.68 5.41
N ALA A 19 -3.78 1.99 6.38
CA ALA A 19 -4.30 1.91 7.74
C ALA A 19 -4.31 3.30 8.41
N ALA A 20 -3.23 4.08 8.25
CA ALA A 20 -3.13 5.44 8.77
C ALA A 20 -4.19 6.38 8.15
N HIS A 21 -4.36 6.37 6.82
CA HIS A 21 -5.40 7.13 6.14
C HIS A 21 -6.80 6.78 6.64
N LYS A 22 -7.09 5.50 6.91
CA LYS A 22 -8.39 5.07 7.42
C LYS A 22 -8.73 5.71 8.77
N VAL A 23 -7.76 5.81 9.69
CA VAL A 23 -7.96 6.32 11.06
C VAL A 23 -7.61 7.80 11.23
N ALA A 24 -7.00 8.43 10.22
CA ALA A 24 -6.59 9.83 10.27
C ALA A 24 -7.80 10.76 10.51
N PRO A 25 -7.66 11.81 11.35
CA PRO A 25 -8.68 12.83 11.51
C PRO A 25 -8.89 13.59 10.20
N PRO A 26 -10.06 14.22 9.99
CA PRO A 26 -10.37 14.92 8.74
C PRO A 26 -9.32 15.95 8.32
N SER A 27 -8.74 16.69 9.27
CA SER A 27 -7.71 17.69 9.02
C SER A 27 -6.35 17.13 8.57
N GLN A 28 -6.15 15.81 8.67
CA GLN A 28 -4.92 15.12 8.25
C GLN A 28 -5.21 14.08 7.15
N LYS A 29 -6.47 13.97 6.70
CA LYS A 29 -6.92 12.94 5.76
C LYS A 29 -6.16 13.05 4.43
N ASP A 30 -6.03 14.26 3.90
CA ASP A 30 -5.36 14.51 2.62
C ASP A 30 -3.86 14.18 2.68
N ALA A 31 -3.19 14.55 3.77
CA ALA A 31 -1.78 14.20 3.99
C ALA A 31 -1.60 12.67 4.09
N ALA A 32 -2.44 11.99 4.86
CA ALA A 32 -2.40 10.54 4.96
C ALA A 32 -2.75 9.84 3.64
N PHE A 33 -3.61 10.44 2.82
CA PHE A 33 -3.92 9.94 1.47
C PHE A 33 -2.73 10.11 0.52
N ALA A 34 -1.99 11.21 0.61
CA ALA A 34 -0.76 11.38 -0.16
C ALA A 34 0.28 10.28 0.15
N ASP A 35 0.40 9.86 1.41
CA ASP A 35 1.26 8.74 1.78
C ASP A 35 0.79 7.40 1.19
N VAL A 36 -0.53 7.19 1.06
CA VAL A 36 -1.08 6.02 0.36
C VAL A 36 -0.66 6.03 -1.11
N LEU A 37 -0.78 7.17 -1.78
CA LEU A 37 -0.40 7.31 -3.19
C LEU A 37 1.10 7.09 -3.40
N ASN A 38 1.94 7.60 -2.49
CA ASN A 38 3.39 7.38 -2.55
C ASN A 38 3.74 5.89 -2.37
N GLY A 39 3.07 5.21 -1.43
CA GLY A 39 3.25 3.76 -1.23
C GLY A 39 2.77 2.93 -2.43
N GLU A 40 1.65 3.33 -3.04
CA GLU A 40 1.14 2.69 -4.26
C GLU A 40 2.09 2.90 -5.45
N ALA A 41 2.60 4.12 -5.63
CA ALA A 41 3.57 4.43 -6.68
C ALA A 41 4.84 3.58 -6.54
N ALA A 42 5.40 3.47 -5.34
CA ALA A 42 6.57 2.61 -5.09
C ALA A 42 6.25 1.13 -5.37
N ALA A 43 5.05 0.66 -5.05
CA ALA A 43 4.62 -0.69 -5.38
C ALA A 43 4.47 -0.89 -6.90
N ILE A 44 3.92 0.09 -7.63
CA ILE A 44 3.83 0.08 -9.09
C ILE A 44 5.23 0.07 -9.72
N GLU A 45 6.17 0.86 -9.22
CA GLU A 45 7.54 0.92 -9.73
C GLU A 45 8.27 -0.42 -9.55
N HIS A 46 8.07 -1.09 -8.42
CA HIS A 46 8.77 -2.34 -8.11
C HIS A 46 8.12 -3.57 -8.75
N PHE A 47 6.79 -3.70 -8.68
CA PHE A 47 6.07 -4.88 -9.16
C PHE A 47 5.46 -4.72 -10.56
N GLY A 48 5.19 -3.49 -10.99
CA GLY A 48 4.46 -3.15 -12.20
C GLY A 48 2.97 -2.85 -11.97
N MET A 49 2.38 -2.10 -12.91
CA MET A 49 0.96 -1.79 -12.90
C MET A 49 0.11 -3.07 -12.98
N GLY A 50 -0.92 -3.18 -12.13
CA GLY A 50 -1.73 -4.39 -11.93
C GLY A 50 -1.06 -5.48 -11.08
N LYS A 51 0.24 -5.73 -11.27
CA LYS A 51 1.00 -6.74 -10.49
C LYS A 51 1.23 -6.34 -9.03
N HIS A 52 1.39 -5.05 -8.74
CA HIS A 52 1.44 -4.56 -7.36
C HIS A 52 0.19 -4.94 -6.54
N MET A 53 -1.00 -4.98 -7.17
CA MET A 53 -2.25 -5.37 -6.52
C MET A 53 -2.33 -6.87 -6.27
N GLU A 54 -1.85 -7.69 -7.22
CA GLU A 54 -1.72 -9.14 -7.01
C GLU A 54 -0.77 -9.44 -5.86
N ALA A 55 0.40 -8.78 -5.82
CA ALA A 55 1.38 -8.93 -4.76
C ALA A 55 0.85 -8.46 -3.39
N TYR A 56 0.11 -7.35 -3.37
CA TYR A 56 -0.54 -6.86 -2.17
C TYR A 56 -1.59 -7.85 -1.64
N LYS A 57 -2.43 -8.40 -2.53
CA LYS A 57 -3.45 -9.41 -2.19
C LYS A 57 -2.82 -10.73 -1.70
N ASP A 58 -1.74 -11.18 -2.33
CA ASP A 58 -1.01 -12.37 -1.90
C ASP A 58 -0.46 -12.21 -0.47
N ARG A 59 0.04 -11.01 -0.13
CA ARG A 59 0.65 -10.72 1.18
C ARG A 59 -0.36 -10.48 2.30
N PHE A 60 -1.40 -9.68 2.06
CA PHE A 60 -2.33 -9.23 3.11
C PHE A 60 -3.74 -9.81 2.98
N GLY A 61 -3.99 -10.64 1.97
CA GLY A 61 -5.33 -11.14 1.65
C GLY A 61 -6.21 -10.07 1.01
N ASP A 62 -7.52 -10.30 1.04
CA ASP A 62 -8.52 -9.37 0.48
C ASP A 62 -8.74 -8.20 1.45
N TYR A 63 -7.70 -7.40 1.66
CA TYR A 63 -7.80 -6.19 2.47
C TYR A 63 -8.83 -5.26 1.84
N PRO A 64 -9.89 -4.86 2.56
CA PRO A 64 -10.98 -4.12 1.96
C PRO A 64 -10.43 -2.84 1.33
N TYR A 65 -10.61 -2.73 0.00
CA TYR A 65 -10.50 -1.45 -0.68
C TYR A 65 -11.58 -0.56 -0.07
N ALA A 66 -11.17 0.28 0.88
CA ALA A 66 -12.01 1.36 1.34
C ALA A 66 -12.16 2.32 0.16
N VAL A 67 -13.25 2.14 -0.58
CA VAL A 67 -13.86 3.17 -1.43
C VAL A 67 -14.42 4.25 -0.51
#